data_AF-A0A4R0P7U1-F1
#
_entry.id   AF-A0A4R0P7U1-F1
#
_cell.length_a   1.000
_cell.length_b   1.000
_cell.length_c   1.000
_cell.angle_alpha   90.00
_cell.angle_beta   90.00
_cell.angle_gamma   90.00
#
_symmetry.space_group_name_H-M   'P 1'
#
loop_
_entity.id
_entity.type
_entity.pdbx_description
1 polymer ?
#
loop_
_entity_poly.entity_id
_entity_poly.type
_entity_poly.pdbx_seq_one_letter_code
_entity_poly.pdbx_strand_id
1 'polypeptide(L)'
;MSKFLKAGVVVAAVVGSAVIADIAESAEIAEGEKVFRKCAACHTVGEDAKSRVGPHLNDLFGRTAGTVDGFKYSAAMVAAGEGGLAWDEQSLTQFLVKPREVVSGTKMAFAGLRKSVDVANVLAYLKTFDADMAATVATDEAPEEASAAAETEETPAQPAELPSADHDGPMKLGRLATEDEIAAWDIDIRPDGLGLPPGRGTVAQGEPIYTDNCAVCHGDFGEGIGRWPVLAGGQDTLTNERPIKTVGSYWPYLSTVYDYIRRAMPFGNARSLTDDEVYALTAYVLYLNDIVDDEEFELSPDNFTEIGMPNEDNFIPDTRPAEEHYAEKTEPCMSDCKPGPVKITMRAQVLDVTPDGDEEGGGAID
;
A
#
# COMPACT_ATOMS: atom_id res chain seq x y z
N MET A 1 -64.67 49.06 -30.80
CA MET A 1 -63.28 48.96 -31.30
C MET A 1 -62.97 47.47 -31.50
N SER A 2 -62.89 47.09 -32.78
CA SER A 2 -62.41 45.79 -33.32
C SER A 2 -60.92 45.57 -33.02
N LYS A 3 -60.22 44.42 -33.15
CA LYS A 3 -60.42 42.98 -33.46
C LYS A 3 -59.01 42.46 -33.88
N PHE A 4 -58.71 41.16 -33.75
CA PHE A 4 -57.64 40.36 -34.44
C PHE A 4 -56.20 40.32 -33.87
N LEU A 5 -55.71 39.13 -33.40
CA LEU A 5 -54.89 38.06 -34.08
C LEU A 5 -53.38 38.43 -34.16
N LYS A 6 -52.34 37.60 -33.93
CA LYS A 6 -52.09 36.16 -34.21
C LYS A 6 -50.68 35.73 -33.68
N ALA A 7 -50.52 34.42 -33.35
CA ALA A 7 -49.35 33.48 -33.47
C ALA A 7 -47.98 33.88 -32.87
N GLY A 8 -47.22 33.06 -32.15
CA GLY A 8 -46.73 31.67 -32.35
C GLY A 8 -45.20 31.74 -32.08
N VAL A 9 -44.49 30.90 -31.31
CA VAL A 9 -44.24 29.46 -31.42
C VAL A 9 -43.62 29.01 -30.09
N VAL A 10 -44.10 27.92 -29.51
CA VAL A 10 -43.42 27.16 -28.44
C VAL A 10 -42.57 26.10 -29.12
N VAL A 11 -41.25 26.16 -28.96
CA VAL A 11 -40.35 25.03 -29.27
C VAL A 11 -40.11 24.29 -27.96
N ALA A 12 -40.79 23.17 -27.78
CA ALA A 12 -40.40 22.15 -26.82
C ALA A 12 -39.28 21.33 -27.46
N ALA A 13 -38.04 21.54 -27.02
CA ALA A 13 -36.94 20.65 -27.32
C ALA A 13 -36.85 19.60 -26.21
N VAL A 14 -37.46 18.43 -26.47
CA VAL A 14 -37.15 17.17 -25.79
C VAL A 14 -36.04 16.52 -26.62
N VAL A 15 -34.78 16.63 -26.18
CA VAL A 15 -33.65 15.91 -26.79
C VAL A 15 -32.66 15.50 -25.72
N GLY A 16 -32.46 14.19 -25.56
CA GLY A 16 -31.16 13.61 -25.22
C GLY A 16 -30.85 13.27 -23.76
N SER A 17 -31.65 12.41 -23.10
CA SER A 17 -31.28 11.81 -21.79
C SER A 17 -30.47 10.50 -21.87
N ALA A 18 -30.09 10.01 -23.06
CA ALA A 18 -29.43 8.71 -23.18
C ALA A 18 -27.89 8.75 -23.13
N VAL A 19 -27.24 9.84 -23.56
CA VAL A 19 -25.77 9.87 -23.75
C VAL A 19 -24.99 10.24 -22.47
N ILE A 20 -25.66 10.78 -21.46
CA ILE A 20 -25.01 11.18 -20.18
C ILE A 20 -24.81 9.97 -19.25
N ALA A 21 -25.64 8.93 -19.39
CA ALA A 21 -25.58 7.74 -18.56
C ALA A 21 -24.34 6.88 -18.86
N ASP A 22 -24.02 6.62 -20.14
CA ASP A 22 -22.87 5.80 -20.54
C ASP A 22 -21.51 6.42 -20.14
N ILE A 23 -21.39 7.75 -20.13
CA ILE A 23 -20.16 8.44 -19.71
C ILE A 23 -19.99 8.38 -18.18
N ALA A 24 -21.10 8.46 -17.43
CA ALA A 24 -21.05 8.36 -15.98
C ALA A 24 -20.64 6.94 -15.53
N GLU A 25 -21.21 5.91 -16.15
CA GLU A 25 -20.93 4.51 -15.80
C GLU A 25 -19.49 4.09 -16.14
N SER A 26 -18.98 4.51 -17.30
CA SER A 26 -17.57 4.29 -17.68
C SER A 26 -16.58 5.05 -16.77
N ALA A 27 -16.93 6.26 -16.33
CA ALA A 27 -16.11 7.01 -15.37
C ALA A 27 -16.07 6.35 -13.99
N GLU A 28 -17.21 5.81 -13.51
CA GLU A 28 -17.30 5.08 -12.24
C GLU A 28 -16.48 3.78 -12.27
N ILE A 29 -16.50 3.04 -13.37
CA ILE A 29 -15.68 1.83 -13.56
C ILE A 29 -14.18 2.19 -13.56
N ALA A 30 -13.78 3.25 -14.28
CA ALA A 30 -12.38 3.68 -14.33
C ALA A 30 -11.86 4.17 -12.96
N GLU A 31 -12.69 4.86 -12.18
CA GLU A 31 -12.35 5.23 -10.81
C GLU A 31 -12.37 4.00 -9.89
N GLY A 32 -13.26 3.05 -10.14
CA GLY A 32 -13.34 1.78 -9.44
C GLY A 32 -12.08 0.93 -9.59
N GLU A 33 -11.47 0.91 -10.77
CA GLU A 33 -10.19 0.28 -11.02
C GLU A 33 -9.07 0.90 -10.16
N LYS A 34 -9.07 2.23 -9.99
CA LYS A 34 -8.10 2.91 -9.11
C LYS A 34 -8.32 2.52 -7.65
N VAL A 35 -9.57 2.46 -7.19
CA VAL A 35 -9.90 1.99 -5.84
C VAL A 35 -9.47 0.53 -5.66
N PHE A 36 -9.67 -0.32 -6.67
CA PHE A 36 -9.29 -1.73 -6.66
C PHE A 36 -7.79 -1.95 -6.47
N ARG A 37 -6.93 -0.98 -6.74
CA ARG A 37 -5.49 -1.06 -6.42
C ARG A 37 -5.23 -1.36 -4.94
N LYS A 38 -6.11 -0.89 -4.04
CA LYS A 38 -6.08 -1.21 -2.59
C LYS A 38 -6.32 -2.71 -2.32
N CYS A 39 -6.98 -3.41 -3.23
CA CYS A 39 -7.33 -4.83 -3.16
C CYS A 39 -6.32 -5.73 -3.92
N ALA A 40 -5.68 -5.18 -4.96
CA ALA A 40 -4.83 -5.90 -5.91
C ALA A 40 -3.57 -6.54 -5.29
N ALA A 41 -3.15 -6.10 -4.11
CA ALA A 41 -2.08 -6.75 -3.35
C ALA A 41 -2.46 -8.17 -2.89
N CYS A 42 -3.75 -8.40 -2.62
CA CYS A 42 -4.24 -9.66 -2.07
C CYS A 42 -5.12 -10.45 -3.04
N HIS A 43 -5.88 -9.75 -3.88
CA HIS A 43 -6.89 -10.32 -4.77
C HIS A 43 -6.54 -10.14 -6.24
N THR A 44 -7.12 -10.99 -7.09
CA THR A 44 -6.97 -10.91 -8.54
C THR A 44 -8.35 -11.00 -9.22
N VAL A 45 -8.45 -10.41 -10.42
CA VAL A 45 -9.61 -10.41 -11.31
C VAL A 45 -9.16 -10.61 -12.76
N GLY A 46 -10.06 -11.05 -13.65
CA GLY A 46 -9.80 -11.26 -15.09
C GLY A 46 -9.63 -12.73 -15.50
N GLU A 47 -9.36 -12.97 -16.78
CA GLU A 47 -9.39 -14.32 -17.42
C GLU A 47 -8.46 -15.37 -16.76
N ASP A 48 -7.41 -14.94 -16.08
CA ASP A 48 -6.44 -15.83 -15.39
C ASP A 48 -6.37 -15.60 -13.87
N ALA A 49 -7.45 -15.08 -13.27
CA ALA A 49 -7.48 -14.76 -11.85
C ALA A 49 -7.22 -16.00 -10.97
N LYS A 50 -6.21 -15.90 -10.09
CA LYS A 50 -5.83 -16.95 -9.13
C LYS A 50 -5.89 -16.41 -7.72
N SER A 51 -6.39 -17.23 -6.80
CA SER A 51 -6.35 -16.94 -5.37
C SER A 51 -4.90 -16.82 -4.87
N ARG A 52 -4.62 -15.78 -4.08
CA ARG A 52 -3.29 -15.49 -3.48
C ARG A 52 -3.42 -15.35 -1.97
N VAL A 53 -3.15 -14.16 -1.42
CA VAL A 53 -3.41 -13.82 -0.02
C VAL A 53 -4.92 -13.81 0.25
N GLY A 54 -5.72 -13.34 -0.72
CA GLY A 54 -7.17 -13.44 -0.77
C GLY A 54 -7.66 -14.30 -1.95
N PRO A 55 -8.94 -14.72 -1.96
CA PRO A 55 -9.54 -15.44 -3.08
C PRO A 55 -9.64 -14.54 -4.33
N HIS A 56 -9.73 -15.12 -5.52
CA HIS A 56 -10.07 -14.34 -6.72
C HIS A 56 -11.49 -13.74 -6.63
N LEU A 57 -11.71 -12.64 -7.34
CA LEU A 57 -12.95 -11.85 -7.25
C LEU A 57 -13.79 -11.86 -8.54
N ASN A 58 -13.50 -12.74 -9.50
CA ASN A 58 -14.43 -13.06 -10.58
C ASN A 58 -15.67 -13.77 -10.03
N ASP A 59 -16.81 -13.56 -10.70
CA ASP A 59 -18.12 -14.15 -10.36
C ASP A 59 -18.42 -14.00 -8.85
N LEU A 60 -18.27 -12.76 -8.38
CA LEU A 60 -18.42 -12.41 -6.98
C LEU A 60 -19.90 -12.22 -6.62
N PHE A 61 -20.69 -11.59 -7.49
CA PHE A 61 -22.06 -11.24 -7.17
C PHE A 61 -22.97 -12.47 -7.24
N GLY A 62 -23.76 -12.69 -6.19
CA GLY A 62 -24.54 -13.91 -5.93
C GLY A 62 -23.76 -15.04 -5.27
N ARG A 63 -22.42 -14.98 -5.20
CA ARG A 63 -21.61 -16.07 -4.66
C ARG A 63 -21.73 -16.17 -3.15
N THR A 64 -21.90 -17.38 -2.63
CA THR A 64 -21.86 -17.63 -1.18
C THR A 64 -20.50 -17.27 -0.60
N ALA A 65 -20.48 -16.62 0.56
CA ALA A 65 -19.23 -16.26 1.22
C ALA A 65 -18.44 -17.51 1.63
N GLY A 66 -17.11 -17.49 1.44
CA GLY A 66 -16.24 -18.58 1.89
C GLY A 66 -16.20 -19.82 1.00
N THR A 67 -16.66 -19.76 -0.25
CA THR A 67 -16.82 -20.95 -1.11
C THR A 67 -15.94 -21.00 -2.35
N VAL A 68 -14.95 -20.11 -2.53
CA VAL A 68 -14.02 -20.22 -3.66
C VAL A 68 -13.14 -21.47 -3.51
N ASP A 69 -13.16 -22.32 -4.52
CA ASP A 69 -12.42 -23.57 -4.54
C ASP A 69 -10.91 -23.33 -4.41
N GLY A 70 -10.25 -24.19 -3.62
CA GLY A 70 -8.80 -24.13 -3.40
C GLY A 70 -8.30 -23.00 -2.49
N PHE A 71 -9.18 -22.11 -1.98
CA PHE A 71 -8.78 -21.09 -1.02
C PHE A 71 -9.13 -21.46 0.43
N LYS A 72 -8.20 -21.25 1.37
CA LYS A 72 -8.38 -21.59 2.79
C LYS A 72 -8.92 -20.40 3.61
N TYR A 73 -10.24 -20.33 3.71
CA TYR A 73 -10.95 -19.31 4.48
C TYR A 73 -10.71 -19.37 6.01
N SER A 74 -11.21 -18.36 6.72
CA SER A 74 -11.35 -18.42 8.19
C SER A 74 -12.60 -19.22 8.56
N ALA A 75 -12.60 -19.84 9.74
CA ALA A 75 -13.78 -20.55 10.24
C ALA A 75 -15.02 -19.64 10.31
N ALA A 76 -14.80 -18.36 10.68
CA ALA A 76 -15.87 -17.36 10.71
C ALA A 76 -16.46 -17.07 9.33
N MET A 77 -15.62 -16.96 8.28
CA MET A 77 -16.12 -16.69 6.93
C MET A 77 -16.90 -17.87 6.35
N VAL A 78 -16.43 -19.10 6.60
CA VAL A 78 -17.17 -20.31 6.21
C VAL A 78 -18.52 -20.38 6.94
N ALA A 79 -18.52 -20.17 8.26
CA ALA A 79 -19.75 -20.17 9.07
C ALA A 79 -20.73 -19.06 8.65
N ALA A 80 -20.24 -17.89 8.25
CA ALA A 80 -21.09 -16.82 7.72
C ALA A 80 -21.77 -17.23 6.40
N GLY A 81 -21.03 -17.87 5.49
CA GLY A 81 -21.58 -18.43 4.25
C GLY A 81 -22.63 -19.52 4.51
N GLU A 82 -22.34 -20.47 5.39
CA GLU A 82 -23.30 -21.51 5.83
C GLU A 82 -24.54 -20.91 6.52
N GLY A 83 -24.37 -19.77 7.20
CA GLY A 83 -25.44 -18.96 7.79
C GLY A 83 -26.25 -18.14 6.78
N GLY A 84 -25.94 -18.22 5.49
CA GLY A 84 -26.68 -17.58 4.41
C GLY A 84 -26.08 -16.29 3.88
N LEU A 85 -24.85 -15.91 4.27
CA LEU A 85 -24.16 -14.76 3.68
C LEU A 85 -23.80 -15.07 2.23
N ALA A 86 -24.46 -14.39 1.30
CA ALA A 86 -24.10 -14.34 -0.11
C ALA A 86 -23.66 -12.91 -0.46
N TRP A 87 -22.77 -12.79 -1.44
CA TRP A 87 -22.25 -11.50 -1.88
C TRP A 87 -23.20 -10.85 -2.87
N ASP A 88 -23.98 -9.89 -2.40
CA ASP A 88 -24.75 -8.96 -3.23
C ASP A 88 -24.24 -7.53 -3.01
N GLU A 89 -24.81 -6.54 -3.70
CA GLU A 89 -24.40 -5.15 -3.53
C GLU A 89 -24.48 -4.66 -2.08
N GLN A 90 -25.50 -5.08 -1.33
CA GLN A 90 -25.73 -4.61 0.03
C GLN A 90 -24.70 -5.19 1.00
N SER A 91 -24.53 -6.50 0.97
CA SER A 91 -23.58 -7.24 1.80
C SER A 91 -22.14 -6.89 1.44
N LEU A 92 -21.80 -6.74 0.16
CA LEU A 92 -20.49 -6.26 -0.26
C LEU A 92 -20.25 -4.81 0.17
N THR A 93 -21.24 -3.92 0.06
CA THR A 93 -21.11 -2.55 0.57
C THR A 93 -20.78 -2.54 2.06
N GLN A 94 -21.54 -3.29 2.87
CA GLN A 94 -21.30 -3.39 4.31
C GLN A 94 -19.93 -3.99 4.62
N PHE A 95 -19.58 -5.07 3.93
CA PHE A 95 -18.32 -5.78 4.14
C PHE A 95 -17.11 -4.95 3.72
N LEU A 96 -17.18 -4.22 2.60
CA LEU A 96 -16.11 -3.34 2.13
C LEU A 96 -15.94 -2.10 3.01
N VAL A 97 -16.99 -1.64 3.70
CA VAL A 97 -16.88 -0.53 4.66
C VAL A 97 -16.18 -0.98 5.94
N LYS A 98 -16.55 -2.14 6.52
CA LYS A 98 -15.93 -2.69 7.74
C LYS A 98 -16.00 -4.23 7.79
N PRO A 99 -15.01 -4.94 7.23
CA PRO A 99 -15.06 -6.40 7.11
C PRO A 99 -15.17 -7.14 8.45
N ARG A 100 -14.46 -6.66 9.48
CA ARG A 100 -14.42 -7.28 10.81
C ARG A 100 -15.71 -7.10 11.61
N GLU A 101 -16.50 -6.09 11.27
CA GLU A 101 -17.80 -5.87 11.90
C GLU A 101 -18.86 -6.82 11.32
N VAL A 102 -18.82 -7.04 10.00
CA VAL A 102 -19.74 -7.96 9.31
C VAL A 102 -19.39 -9.43 9.57
N VAL A 103 -18.11 -9.80 9.52
CA VAL A 103 -17.64 -11.16 9.82
C VAL A 103 -16.54 -11.11 10.87
N SER A 104 -16.94 -11.18 12.14
CA SER A 104 -16.01 -11.22 13.27
C SER A 104 -15.12 -12.47 13.19
N GLY A 105 -13.80 -12.28 13.14
CA GLY A 105 -12.84 -13.37 12.91
C GLY A 105 -12.55 -13.67 11.43
N THR A 106 -12.94 -12.79 10.51
CA THR A 106 -12.43 -12.84 9.13
C THR A 106 -10.91 -12.70 9.09
N LYS A 107 -10.25 -13.48 8.22
CA LYS A 107 -8.80 -13.36 7.95
C LYS A 107 -8.46 -12.16 7.06
N MET A 108 -9.45 -11.53 6.44
CA MET A 108 -9.23 -10.37 5.59
C MET A 108 -8.80 -9.17 6.45
N ALA A 109 -7.52 -8.84 6.41
CA ALA A 109 -6.91 -7.73 7.14
C ALA A 109 -7.05 -6.41 6.36
N PHE A 110 -8.30 -6.01 6.11
CA PHE A 110 -8.63 -4.77 5.39
C PHE A 110 -9.37 -3.82 6.33
N ALA A 111 -8.93 -2.57 6.36
CA ALA A 111 -9.48 -1.53 7.24
C ALA A 111 -10.89 -1.07 6.82
N GLY A 112 -11.17 -1.14 5.52
CA GLY A 112 -12.43 -0.74 4.93
C GLY A 112 -12.31 0.51 4.06
N LEU A 113 -13.35 0.76 3.26
CA LEU A 113 -13.50 1.96 2.44
C LEU A 113 -14.42 2.93 3.17
N ARG A 114 -13.88 4.09 3.58
CA ARG A 114 -14.64 5.14 4.30
C ARG A 114 -15.58 5.92 3.40
N LYS A 115 -15.19 6.14 2.13
CA LYS A 115 -15.98 6.93 1.18
C LYS A 115 -16.99 6.03 0.50
N SER A 116 -18.28 6.36 0.63
CA SER A 116 -19.35 5.61 -0.04
C SER A 116 -19.20 5.61 -1.56
N VAL A 117 -18.67 6.69 -2.14
CA VAL A 117 -18.36 6.77 -3.58
C VAL A 117 -17.26 5.78 -3.99
N ASP A 118 -16.22 5.59 -3.17
CA ASP A 118 -15.17 4.59 -3.45
C ASP A 118 -15.76 3.17 -3.44
N VAL A 119 -16.70 2.90 -2.52
CA VAL A 119 -17.42 1.61 -2.46
C VAL A 119 -18.25 1.40 -3.72
N ALA A 120 -19.03 2.41 -4.13
CA ALA A 120 -19.85 2.33 -5.34
C ALA A 120 -18.98 2.07 -6.59
N ASN A 121 -17.89 2.84 -6.74
CA ASN A 121 -16.98 2.73 -7.87
C ASN A 121 -16.31 1.34 -7.93
N VAL A 122 -15.77 0.83 -6.81
CA VAL A 122 -15.12 -0.49 -6.82
C VAL A 122 -16.13 -1.62 -7.09
N LEU A 123 -17.37 -1.49 -6.63
CA LEU A 123 -18.42 -2.46 -6.96
C LEU A 123 -18.77 -2.42 -8.45
N ALA A 124 -18.87 -1.23 -9.05
CA ALA A 124 -19.08 -1.08 -10.50
C ALA A 124 -17.93 -1.74 -11.30
N TYR A 125 -16.68 -1.53 -10.89
CA TYR A 125 -15.52 -2.20 -11.49
C TYR A 125 -15.57 -3.72 -11.33
N LEU A 126 -15.87 -4.24 -10.14
CA LEU A 126 -15.92 -5.69 -9.89
C LEU A 126 -17.02 -6.40 -10.71
N LYS A 127 -18.16 -5.75 -10.94
CA LYS A 127 -19.24 -6.28 -11.79
C LYS A 127 -18.81 -6.56 -13.23
N THR A 128 -17.77 -5.88 -13.72
CA THR A 128 -17.24 -6.12 -15.07
C THR A 128 -16.62 -7.53 -15.22
N PHE A 129 -16.41 -8.23 -14.10
CA PHE A 129 -15.84 -9.59 -14.04
C PHE A 129 -16.85 -10.67 -13.64
N ASP A 130 -18.15 -10.37 -13.64
CA ASP A 130 -19.21 -11.37 -13.47
C ASP A 130 -19.76 -11.83 -14.83
N ALA A 131 -19.80 -13.14 -15.04
CA ALA A 131 -20.24 -13.74 -16.31
C ALA A 131 -21.71 -13.42 -16.68
N ASP A 132 -22.57 -13.13 -15.70
CA ASP A 132 -24.00 -12.87 -15.93
C ASP A 132 -24.32 -11.42 -16.40
N MET A 133 -23.41 -10.46 -16.24
CA MET A 133 -23.61 -9.06 -16.69
C MET A 133 -22.87 -8.73 -18.00
N ALA A 134 -21.91 -9.57 -18.42
CA ALA A 134 -21.29 -9.47 -19.75
C ALA A 134 -22.29 -9.75 -20.89
N ALA A 135 -23.40 -10.46 -20.61
CA ALA A 135 -24.42 -10.80 -21.59
C ALA A 135 -25.39 -9.63 -21.92
N THR A 136 -25.55 -8.64 -21.03
CA THR A 136 -26.47 -7.50 -21.26
C THR A 136 -25.87 -6.38 -22.13
N VAL A 137 -24.56 -6.41 -22.38
CA VAL A 137 -23.87 -5.48 -23.29
C VAL A 137 -23.74 -6.09 -24.70
N ALA A 138 -23.98 -7.39 -24.86
CA ALA A 138 -23.68 -8.15 -26.08
C ALA A 138 -24.88 -8.46 -26.99
N THR A 139 -26.06 -7.86 -26.78
CA THR A 139 -27.24 -8.11 -27.64
C THR A 139 -27.87 -6.82 -28.17
N ASP A 140 -27.24 -6.18 -29.15
CA ASP A 140 -27.94 -5.83 -30.40
C ASP A 140 -26.89 -5.77 -31.54
N GLU A 141 -27.04 -6.67 -32.52
CA GLU A 141 -26.11 -6.84 -33.62
C GLU A 141 -26.17 -5.68 -34.63
N ALA A 142 -24.99 -5.31 -35.12
CA ALA A 142 -24.77 -4.39 -36.22
C ALA A 142 -25.47 -4.81 -37.54
N PRO A 143 -25.63 -3.85 -38.47
CA PRO A 143 -25.39 -4.13 -39.87
C PRO A 143 -24.18 -3.34 -40.40
N GLU A 144 -23.38 -4.09 -41.13
CA GLU A 144 -22.13 -3.79 -41.83
C GLU A 144 -22.28 -2.70 -42.91
N GLU A 145 -21.38 -1.72 -42.82
CA GLU A 145 -20.67 -0.95 -43.86
C GLU A 145 -21.41 -0.14 -44.96
N ALA A 146 -21.19 1.18 -44.95
CA ALA A 146 -20.25 1.82 -45.87
C ALA A 146 -19.87 3.26 -45.44
N SER A 147 -18.60 3.42 -45.07
CA SER A 147 -17.69 4.51 -45.47
C SER A 147 -18.20 5.97 -45.44
N ALA A 148 -17.92 6.65 -44.33
CA ALA A 148 -17.22 7.95 -44.33
C ALA A 148 -16.80 8.27 -42.90
N ALA A 149 -15.64 7.73 -42.50
CA ALA A 149 -14.97 8.12 -41.28
C ALA A 149 -14.47 9.56 -41.42
N ALA A 150 -15.08 10.47 -40.67
CA ALA A 150 -14.39 11.66 -40.19
C ALA A 150 -13.87 11.29 -38.80
N GLU A 151 -12.72 10.62 -38.80
CA GLU A 151 -11.87 10.44 -37.62
C GLU A 151 -11.51 11.83 -37.10
N THR A 152 -12.19 12.31 -36.07
CA THR A 152 -11.45 12.98 -35.00
C THR A 152 -10.88 11.86 -34.15
N GLU A 153 -9.78 11.33 -34.69
CA GLU A 153 -8.82 10.45 -34.04
C GLU A 153 -8.47 11.09 -32.69
N GLU A 154 -9.11 10.62 -31.61
CA GLU A 154 -8.44 10.69 -30.32
C GLU A 154 -7.32 9.66 -30.45
N THR A 155 -6.15 10.18 -30.81
CA THR A 155 -4.92 9.41 -30.94
C THR A 155 -4.87 8.46 -29.74
N PRO A 156 -4.74 7.14 -29.95
CA PRO A 156 -4.46 6.24 -28.83
C PRO A 156 -3.31 6.89 -28.10
N ALA A 157 -3.44 7.16 -26.79
CA ALA A 157 -2.33 7.74 -26.04
C ALA A 157 -1.13 6.88 -26.37
N GLN A 158 -0.26 7.42 -27.25
CA GLN A 158 0.91 6.70 -27.69
C GLN A 158 1.63 6.37 -26.39
N PRO A 159 2.34 5.23 -26.31
CA PRO A 159 3.41 5.13 -25.32
C PRO A 159 4.15 6.46 -25.42
N ALA A 160 4.10 7.30 -24.38
CA ALA A 160 4.52 8.68 -24.45
C ALA A 160 5.83 8.68 -25.24
N GLU A 161 5.80 9.29 -26.43
CA GLU A 161 6.85 9.09 -27.43
C GLU A 161 8.16 9.39 -26.70
N LEU A 162 8.98 8.35 -26.48
CA LEU A 162 10.15 8.47 -25.61
C LEU A 162 10.89 9.71 -26.12
N PRO A 163 11.12 10.73 -25.27
CA PRO A 163 11.66 11.99 -25.75
C PRO A 163 12.87 11.67 -26.61
N SER A 164 12.84 12.16 -27.85
CA SER A 164 13.92 11.98 -28.82
C SER A 164 15.24 12.09 -28.08
N ALA A 165 16.05 11.06 -28.15
CA ALA A 165 17.24 10.99 -27.36
C ALA A 165 18.22 12.07 -27.85
N ASP A 166 18.23 13.22 -27.18
CA ASP A 166 19.33 14.17 -27.24
C ASP A 166 20.50 13.50 -26.52
N HIS A 167 21.16 12.64 -27.28
CA HIS A 167 22.37 11.94 -26.92
C HIS A 167 23.52 12.95 -26.92
N ASP A 168 23.50 13.95 -26.04
CA ASP A 168 24.59 14.93 -25.94
C ASP A 168 25.66 14.57 -24.91
N GLY A 169 25.48 13.45 -24.21
CA GLY A 169 26.50 12.87 -23.33
C GLY A 169 27.72 12.29 -24.08
N PRO A 170 28.87 12.14 -23.40
CA PRO A 170 30.13 11.67 -24.01
C PRO A 170 30.04 10.26 -24.62
N MET A 171 29.14 9.42 -24.10
CA MET A 171 28.90 8.06 -24.58
C MET A 171 27.72 7.94 -25.55
N LYS A 172 27.01 9.04 -25.84
CA LYS A 172 25.82 9.07 -26.72
C LYS A 172 24.73 8.05 -26.31
N LEU A 173 24.56 7.84 -25.00
CA LEU A 173 23.53 6.97 -24.42
C LEU A 173 22.59 7.81 -23.54
N GLY A 174 21.31 7.41 -23.49
CA GLY A 174 20.28 8.07 -22.67
C GLY A 174 19.87 9.45 -23.18
N ARG A 175 19.10 10.15 -22.36
CA ARG A 175 18.68 11.54 -22.53
C ARG A 175 18.71 12.25 -21.18
N LEU A 176 18.58 13.57 -21.18
CA LEU A 176 18.34 14.31 -19.95
C LEU A 176 17.01 13.89 -19.32
N ALA A 177 17.00 13.69 -18.01
CA ALA A 177 15.77 13.49 -17.25
C ALA A 177 14.98 14.81 -17.21
N THR A 178 13.66 14.74 -17.39
CA THR A 178 12.82 15.94 -17.26
C THR A 178 12.67 16.31 -15.80
N GLU A 179 12.30 17.56 -15.52
CA GLU A 179 12.03 18.00 -14.15
C GLU A 179 10.90 17.19 -13.51
N ASP A 180 9.85 16.86 -14.29
CA ASP A 180 8.73 16.03 -13.82
C ASP A 180 9.16 14.60 -13.44
N GLU A 181 10.09 14.01 -14.20
CA GLU A 181 10.61 12.68 -13.90
C GLU A 181 11.43 12.66 -12.63
N ILE A 182 12.28 13.68 -12.45
CA ILE A 182 13.06 13.86 -11.23
C ILE A 182 12.09 14.06 -10.06
N ALA A 183 11.14 14.97 -10.15
CA ALA A 183 10.16 15.23 -9.08
C ALA A 183 9.32 14.00 -8.71
N ALA A 184 9.02 13.11 -9.67
CA ALA A 184 8.23 11.90 -9.42
C ALA A 184 9.01 10.78 -8.69
N TRP A 185 10.34 10.76 -8.81
CA TRP A 185 11.22 9.70 -8.29
C TRP A 185 12.08 10.15 -7.11
N ASP A 186 12.57 11.38 -7.17
CA ASP A 186 13.43 12.02 -6.18
C ASP A 186 12.57 12.68 -5.10
N ILE A 187 12.10 11.82 -4.20
CA ILE A 187 11.26 12.18 -3.05
C ILE A 187 12.03 12.03 -1.72
N ASP A 188 13.36 11.98 -1.79
CA ASP A 188 14.21 11.77 -0.61
C ASP A 188 14.15 12.96 0.35
N ILE A 189 14.15 12.66 1.65
CA ILE A 189 14.17 13.70 2.68
C ILE A 189 15.47 13.58 3.44
N ARG A 190 16.29 14.61 3.36
CA ARG A 190 17.57 14.66 4.07
C ARG A 190 17.38 15.08 5.53
N PRO A 191 18.32 14.74 6.43
CA PRO A 191 18.27 15.17 7.83
C PRO A 191 18.21 16.70 8.03
N ASP A 192 18.72 17.48 7.06
CA ASP A 192 18.66 18.94 7.07
C ASP A 192 17.33 19.51 6.55
N GLY A 193 16.33 18.66 6.30
CA GLY A 193 15.00 19.04 5.80
C GLY A 193 14.94 19.27 4.28
N LEU A 194 16.07 19.15 3.57
CA LEU A 194 16.04 19.25 2.11
C LEU A 194 15.20 18.11 1.51
N GLY A 195 14.28 18.46 0.62
CA GLY A 195 13.34 17.54 -0.03
C GLY A 195 11.93 17.52 0.57
N LEU A 196 11.71 18.17 1.73
CA LEU A 196 10.38 18.24 2.35
C LEU A 196 9.34 18.87 1.41
N PRO A 197 8.23 18.17 1.11
CA PRO A 197 7.14 18.75 0.33
C PRO A 197 6.35 19.76 1.17
N PRO A 198 5.60 20.68 0.54
CA PRO A 198 4.67 21.53 1.28
C PRO A 198 3.59 20.66 1.93
N GLY A 199 3.28 20.94 3.20
CA GLY A 199 2.21 20.26 3.91
C GLY A 199 2.24 20.53 5.41
N ARG A 200 1.29 19.92 6.11
CA ARG A 200 1.19 19.94 7.58
C ARG A 200 0.32 18.80 8.08
N GLY A 201 0.49 18.42 9.34
CA GLY A 201 -0.44 17.50 9.98
C GLY A 201 -0.25 17.43 11.49
N THR A 202 -1.36 17.31 12.21
CA THR A 202 -1.35 17.21 13.68
C THR A 202 -1.31 15.77 14.17
N VAL A 203 -0.89 15.57 15.43
CA VAL A 203 -1.00 14.27 16.12
C VAL A 203 -2.44 13.75 16.09
N ALA A 204 -3.43 14.59 16.44
CA ALA A 204 -4.85 14.23 16.42
C ALA A 204 -5.37 13.84 15.02
N GLN A 205 -4.81 14.41 13.94
CA GLN A 205 -5.11 13.99 12.58
C GLN A 205 -4.44 12.65 12.22
N GLY A 206 -3.27 12.38 12.78
CA GLY A 206 -2.49 11.18 12.50
C GLY A 206 -3.08 9.91 13.11
N GLU A 207 -3.61 9.97 14.33
CA GLU A 207 -4.22 8.82 15.02
C GLU A 207 -5.26 8.05 14.18
N PRO A 208 -6.31 8.70 13.62
CA PRO A 208 -7.31 7.99 12.83
C PRO A 208 -6.78 7.49 11.48
N ILE A 209 -5.68 8.05 10.96
CA ILE A 209 -5.01 7.54 9.76
C ILE A 209 -4.19 6.30 10.13
N TYR A 210 -3.49 6.35 11.27
CA TYR A 210 -2.67 5.25 11.79
C TYR A 210 -3.53 4.03 12.13
N THR A 211 -4.64 4.24 12.83
CA THR A 211 -5.60 3.18 13.20
C THR A 211 -6.08 2.41 11.97
N ASP A 212 -6.35 3.14 10.88
CA ASP A 212 -6.85 2.54 9.65
C ASP A 212 -5.77 1.89 8.80
N ASN A 213 -4.60 2.52 8.68
CA ASN A 213 -3.63 2.12 7.66
C ASN A 213 -2.42 1.37 8.25
N CYS A 214 -2.20 1.43 9.56
CA CYS A 214 -0.96 1.01 10.21
C CYS A 214 -1.20 -0.01 11.33
N ALA A 215 -2.21 0.22 12.18
CA ALA A 215 -2.40 -0.51 13.43
C ALA A 215 -2.61 -2.02 13.25
N VAL A 216 -3.16 -2.45 12.10
CA VAL A 216 -3.34 -3.87 11.77
C VAL A 216 -2.05 -4.71 11.81
N CYS A 217 -0.90 -4.06 11.58
CA CYS A 217 0.41 -4.68 11.69
C CYS A 217 1.18 -4.12 12.88
N HIS A 218 1.12 -2.81 13.12
CA HIS A 218 1.97 -2.13 14.09
C HIS A 218 1.38 -2.02 15.49
N GLY A 219 0.18 -2.54 15.75
CA GLY A 219 -0.50 -2.39 17.04
C GLY A 219 -1.21 -1.04 17.15
N ASP A 220 -2.09 -0.88 18.13
CA ASP A 220 -2.86 0.36 18.28
C ASP A 220 -1.95 1.52 18.75
N PHE A 221 -0.85 1.21 19.44
CA PHE A 221 0.09 2.15 20.01
C PHE A 221 1.53 1.94 19.51
N GLY A 222 1.73 1.28 18.37
CA GLY A 222 3.07 1.01 17.83
C GLY A 222 3.81 -0.16 18.50
N GLU A 223 3.16 -0.96 19.33
CA GLU A 223 3.74 -2.09 20.05
C GLU A 223 4.05 -3.32 19.16
N GLY A 224 3.57 -3.32 17.92
CA GLY A 224 3.72 -4.39 16.94
C GLY A 224 2.80 -5.60 17.21
N ILE A 225 2.14 -6.12 16.16
CA ILE A 225 1.32 -7.33 16.27
C ILE A 225 2.08 -8.55 15.72
N GLY A 226 2.24 -9.57 16.56
CA GLY A 226 2.86 -10.83 16.18
C GLY A 226 4.35 -10.69 15.88
N ARG A 227 4.73 -10.72 14.60
CA ARG A 227 6.13 -10.56 14.13
C ARG A 227 6.33 -9.29 13.31
N TRP A 228 5.32 -8.42 13.23
CA TRP A 228 5.47 -7.13 12.58
C TRP A 228 6.34 -6.18 13.43
N PRO A 229 7.02 -5.21 12.80
CA PRO A 229 7.91 -4.29 13.50
C PRO A 229 7.20 -3.47 14.58
N VAL A 230 7.87 -3.34 15.72
CA VAL A 230 7.53 -2.42 16.81
C VAL A 230 7.99 -1.01 16.41
N LEU A 231 7.09 -0.03 16.48
CA LEU A 231 7.36 1.37 16.13
C LEU A 231 7.64 2.25 17.36
N ALA A 232 7.14 1.86 18.53
CA ALA A 232 7.26 2.62 19.78
C ALA A 232 7.70 1.74 20.97
N GLY A 233 8.43 2.36 21.89
CA GLY A 233 9.00 1.69 23.07
C GLY A 233 10.47 1.29 22.91
N GLY A 234 11.04 0.57 23.88
CA GLY A 234 12.42 0.09 23.82
C GLY A 234 13.49 1.09 24.27
N GLN A 235 13.10 2.20 24.88
CA GLN A 235 13.99 3.14 25.54
C GLN A 235 14.88 2.41 26.54
N ASP A 236 16.15 2.82 26.61
CA ASP A 236 17.20 2.24 27.46
C ASP A 236 17.51 0.75 27.22
N THR A 237 17.01 0.14 26.15
CA THR A 237 17.25 -1.29 25.87
C THR A 237 18.46 -1.57 25.00
N LEU A 238 19.13 -0.54 24.45
CA LEU A 238 20.18 -0.73 23.42
C LEU A 238 21.40 -1.53 23.90
N THR A 239 21.63 -1.62 25.21
CA THR A 239 22.71 -2.38 25.84
C THR A 239 22.27 -3.75 26.37
N ASN A 240 20.98 -4.08 26.28
CA ASN A 240 20.46 -5.38 26.69
C ASN A 240 20.93 -6.49 25.74
N GLU A 241 20.89 -7.74 26.20
CA GLU A 241 21.17 -8.92 25.37
C GLU A 241 20.26 -8.99 24.13
N ARG A 242 19.01 -8.52 24.27
CA ARG A 242 18.04 -8.42 23.19
C ARG A 242 17.42 -7.02 23.15
N PRO A 243 18.05 -6.06 22.46
CA PRO A 243 17.57 -4.69 22.37
C PRO A 243 16.28 -4.58 21.55
N ILE A 244 15.42 -3.63 21.92
CA ILE A 244 14.21 -3.27 21.18
C ILE A 244 14.50 -1.94 20.48
N LYS A 245 14.75 -2.01 19.17
CA LYS A 245 15.15 -0.87 18.34
C LYS A 245 13.96 -0.34 17.57
N THR A 246 13.43 0.81 17.98
CA THR A 246 12.24 1.46 17.43
C THR A 246 12.59 2.85 16.90
N VAL A 247 11.57 3.59 16.45
CA VAL A 247 11.74 4.98 16.05
C VAL A 247 12.28 5.82 17.22
N GLY A 248 11.65 5.77 18.39
CA GLY A 248 12.08 6.56 19.55
C GLY A 248 13.32 6.03 20.27
N SER A 249 13.62 4.74 20.21
CA SER A 249 14.78 4.18 20.93
C SER A 249 16.07 4.15 20.13
N TYR A 250 15.99 4.17 18.79
CA TYR A 250 17.15 3.89 17.95
C TYR A 250 17.33 4.84 16.78
N TRP A 251 16.28 5.32 16.13
CA TRP A 251 16.45 6.06 14.88
C TRP A 251 17.07 7.45 15.10
N PRO A 252 18.00 7.91 14.26
CA PRO A 252 18.70 9.18 14.47
C PRO A 252 17.96 10.39 13.91
N TYR A 253 17.12 10.24 12.88
CA TYR A 253 16.56 11.38 12.16
C TYR A 253 15.08 11.22 11.85
N LEU A 254 14.32 12.29 12.09
CA LEU A 254 12.89 12.38 11.73
C LEU A 254 12.67 12.30 10.22
N SER A 255 13.62 12.80 9.43
CA SER A 255 13.61 12.73 7.97
C SER A 255 13.43 11.30 7.46
N THR A 256 14.07 10.32 8.11
CA THR A 256 13.97 8.90 7.74
C THR A 256 12.58 8.35 8.03
N VAL A 257 11.93 8.80 9.10
CA VAL A 257 10.54 8.42 9.42
C VAL A 257 9.60 8.92 8.33
N TYR A 258 9.69 10.21 7.99
CA TYR A 258 8.83 10.83 6.97
C TYR A 258 9.05 10.21 5.58
N ASP A 259 10.30 10.14 5.09
CA ASP A 259 10.62 9.56 3.77
C ASP A 259 10.13 8.11 3.69
N TYR A 260 10.42 7.29 4.71
CA TYR A 260 10.04 5.88 4.69
C TYR A 260 8.51 5.68 4.70
N ILE A 261 7.78 6.47 5.49
CA ILE A 261 6.30 6.41 5.49
C ILE A 261 5.78 6.81 4.10
N ARG A 262 6.23 7.94 3.54
CA ARG A 262 5.82 8.44 2.22
C ARG A 262 6.11 7.45 1.09
N ARG A 263 7.31 6.84 1.12
CA ARG A 263 7.86 6.05 0.03
C ARG A 263 7.41 4.59 0.06
N ALA A 264 7.30 4.00 1.25
CA ALA A 264 7.21 2.56 1.42
C ALA A 264 6.00 2.07 2.22
N MET A 265 5.23 2.97 2.84
CA MET A 265 4.05 2.61 3.63
C MET A 265 2.75 3.15 3.01
N PRO A 266 1.61 2.49 3.28
CA PRO A 266 1.45 1.20 3.98
C PRO A 266 2.02 0.01 3.22
N PHE A 267 2.47 -1.04 3.92
CA PHE A 267 2.99 -2.24 3.26
C PHE A 267 1.92 -2.90 2.38
N GLY A 268 2.23 -3.08 1.09
CA GLY A 268 1.28 -3.57 0.08
C GLY A 268 0.49 -2.49 -0.66
N ASN A 269 0.55 -1.23 -0.20
CA ASN A 269 -0.09 -0.08 -0.84
C ASN A 269 0.78 1.19 -0.71
N ALA A 270 2.08 1.07 -0.94
CA ALA A 270 3.03 2.17 -0.79
C ALA A 270 2.71 3.35 -1.74
N ARG A 271 3.12 4.57 -1.35
CA ARG A 271 2.83 5.84 -2.07
C ARG A 271 1.33 6.15 -2.23
N SER A 272 0.48 5.64 -1.35
CA SER A 272 -0.96 5.91 -1.37
C SER A 272 -1.40 7.10 -0.51
N LEU A 273 -0.49 7.64 0.32
CA LEU A 273 -0.76 8.70 1.27
C LEU A 273 -0.39 10.06 0.67
N THR A 274 -1.14 11.10 1.03
CA THR A 274 -0.80 12.49 0.68
C THR A 274 0.29 13.03 1.61
N ASP A 275 0.99 14.09 1.20
CA ASP A 275 2.07 14.68 1.99
C ASP A 275 1.59 15.17 3.37
N ASP A 276 0.36 15.70 3.47
CA ASP A 276 -0.30 16.09 4.74
C ASP A 276 -0.59 14.87 5.64
N GLU A 277 -1.07 13.76 5.06
CA GLU A 277 -1.31 12.52 5.81
C GLU A 277 0.01 11.93 6.35
N VAL A 278 1.11 12.05 5.59
CA VAL A 278 2.44 11.63 6.05
C VAL A 278 2.94 12.53 7.18
N TYR A 279 2.72 13.86 7.11
CA TYR A 279 3.05 14.76 8.23
C TYR A 279 2.26 14.39 9.49
N ALA A 280 0.96 14.17 9.38
CA ALA A 280 0.10 13.79 10.50
C ALA A 280 0.52 12.45 11.11
N LEU A 281 0.81 11.43 10.28
CA LEU A 281 1.32 10.13 10.74
C LEU A 281 2.69 10.27 11.42
N THR A 282 3.58 11.10 10.88
CA THR A 282 4.90 11.34 11.47
C THR A 282 4.77 12.01 12.84
N ALA A 283 3.89 13.01 12.97
CA ALA A 283 3.56 13.63 14.25
C ALA A 283 3.00 12.60 15.25
N TYR A 284 2.08 11.74 14.81
CA TYR A 284 1.54 10.67 15.66
C TYR A 284 2.60 9.64 16.10
N VAL A 285 3.52 9.26 15.22
CA VAL A 285 4.64 8.36 15.58
C VAL A 285 5.58 9.02 16.60
N LEU A 286 5.83 10.32 16.50
CA LEU A 286 6.56 11.08 17.54
C LEU A 286 5.82 11.03 18.88
N TYR A 287 4.49 11.20 18.85
CA TYR A 287 3.65 11.12 20.04
C TYR A 287 3.67 9.73 20.69
N LEU A 288 3.55 8.66 19.90
CA LEU A 288 3.68 7.28 20.39
C LEU A 288 5.03 6.99 21.08
N ASN A 289 6.06 7.78 20.77
CA ASN A 289 7.40 7.63 21.32
C ASN A 289 7.74 8.65 22.43
N ASP A 290 6.74 9.39 22.91
CA ASP A 290 6.89 10.45 23.93
C ASP A 290 7.91 11.54 23.53
N ILE A 291 8.12 11.76 22.21
CA ILE A 291 8.99 12.84 21.70
C ILE A 291 8.21 14.16 21.64
N VAL A 292 6.91 14.08 21.38
CA VAL A 292 5.94 15.18 21.54
C VAL A 292 4.80 14.68 22.42
N ASP A 293 4.20 15.56 23.23
CA ASP A 293 3.18 15.21 24.23
C ASP A 293 1.82 15.89 23.99
N ASP A 294 1.74 16.81 23.03
CA ASP A 294 0.54 17.56 22.68
C ASP A 294 -0.18 16.95 21.46
N GLU A 295 -1.46 16.58 21.62
CA GLU A 295 -2.31 16.08 20.53
C GLU A 295 -2.56 17.15 19.45
N GLU A 296 -2.41 18.43 19.78
CA GLU A 296 -2.54 19.55 18.85
C GLU A 296 -1.21 19.95 18.21
N PHE A 297 -0.11 19.25 18.52
CA PHE A 297 1.18 19.49 17.87
C PHE A 297 1.05 19.28 16.35
N GLU A 298 1.30 20.35 15.58
CA GLU A 298 1.31 20.36 14.11
C GLU A 298 2.76 20.24 13.60
N LEU A 299 3.05 19.18 12.87
CA LEU A 299 4.32 19.02 12.15
C LEU A 299 4.20 19.64 10.75
N SER A 300 5.20 20.42 10.35
CA SER A 300 5.28 21.04 9.03
C SER A 300 6.74 21.23 8.61
N PRO A 301 7.03 21.63 7.35
CA PRO A 301 8.39 21.99 6.95
C PRO A 301 9.05 23.06 7.84
N ASP A 302 8.27 23.95 8.45
CA ASP A 302 8.78 25.09 9.21
C ASP A 302 9.42 24.68 10.54
N ASN A 303 8.92 23.60 11.18
CA ASN A 303 9.41 23.12 12.48
C ASN A 303 10.07 21.73 12.41
N PHE A 304 10.08 21.08 11.24
CA PHE A 304 10.56 19.70 11.07
C PHE A 304 11.97 19.47 11.63
N THR A 305 12.89 20.39 11.34
CA THR A 305 14.30 20.29 11.74
C THR A 305 14.57 20.72 13.18
N GLU A 306 13.55 21.19 13.90
CA GLU A 306 13.66 21.53 15.32
C GLU A 306 13.49 20.30 16.22
N ILE A 307 13.00 19.18 15.67
CA ILE A 307 12.78 17.92 16.38
C ILE A 307 14.05 17.07 16.39
N GLY A 308 14.71 17.00 17.55
CA GLY A 308 15.85 16.11 17.77
C GLY A 308 15.40 14.71 18.21
N MET A 309 15.92 13.66 17.55
CA MET A 309 15.59 12.29 17.93
C MET A 309 16.48 11.82 19.08
N PRO A 310 15.98 10.98 20.02
CA PRO A 310 16.74 10.62 21.22
C PRO A 310 18.09 9.95 20.98
N ASN A 311 18.28 9.30 19.83
CA ASN A 311 19.48 8.53 19.50
C ASN A 311 20.32 9.15 18.37
N GLU A 312 20.12 10.43 18.05
CA GLU A 312 20.78 11.15 16.96
C GLU A 312 22.31 11.10 17.04
N ASP A 313 22.88 11.35 18.22
CA ASP A 313 24.34 11.43 18.44
C ASP A 313 25.07 10.08 18.51
N ASN A 314 24.34 8.95 18.49
CA ASN A 314 24.90 7.63 18.80
C ASN A 314 25.23 6.78 17.56
N PHE A 315 25.25 7.40 16.38
CA PHE A 315 25.70 6.77 15.15
C PHE A 315 27.06 7.32 14.75
N ILE A 316 28.02 6.42 14.54
CA ILE A 316 29.37 6.77 14.13
C ILE A 316 29.68 6.16 12.75
N PRO A 317 30.50 6.82 11.92
CA PRO A 317 31.07 6.20 10.74
C PRO A 317 31.82 4.91 11.09
N ASP A 318 31.89 4.00 10.13
CA ASP A 318 32.60 2.72 10.31
C ASP A 318 34.05 2.92 10.75
N THR A 319 34.36 2.52 11.98
CA THR A 319 35.70 2.61 12.57
C THR A 319 36.53 1.35 12.39
N ARG A 320 35.98 0.27 11.80
CA ARG A 320 36.72 -1.00 11.61
C ARG A 320 38.08 -0.79 10.93
N PRO A 321 38.24 0.07 9.91
CA PRO A 321 39.56 0.30 9.31
C PRO A 321 40.64 0.84 10.27
N ALA A 322 40.25 1.42 11.40
CA ALA A 322 41.16 1.93 12.44
C ALA A 322 41.39 0.94 13.59
N GLU A 323 40.58 -0.13 13.70
CA GLU A 323 40.77 -1.17 14.70
C GLU A 323 41.97 -2.05 14.33
N GLU A 324 42.88 -2.28 15.27
CA GLU A 324 44.12 -3.04 15.09
C GLU A 324 43.89 -4.41 14.43
N HIS A 325 42.80 -5.09 14.80
CA HIS A 325 42.44 -6.40 14.25
C HIS A 325 42.17 -6.39 12.73
N TYR A 326 41.65 -5.28 12.20
CA TYR A 326 41.30 -5.15 10.77
C TYR A 326 42.30 -4.28 9.99
N ALA A 327 42.98 -3.35 10.66
CA ALA A 327 43.96 -2.45 10.06
C ALA A 327 45.24 -3.17 9.63
N GLU A 328 45.65 -4.18 10.40
CA GLU A 328 46.88 -4.92 10.15
C GLU A 328 46.59 -6.28 9.49
N LYS A 329 47.16 -6.48 8.30
CA LYS A 329 47.24 -7.83 7.71
C LYS A 329 48.29 -8.64 8.48
N THR A 330 47.85 -9.33 9.51
CA THR A 330 48.67 -10.29 10.23
C THR A 330 48.74 -11.61 9.46
N GLU A 331 49.93 -12.20 9.36
CA GLU A 331 50.08 -13.55 8.81
C GLU A 331 49.36 -14.54 9.75
N PRO A 332 48.48 -15.41 9.23
CA PRO A 332 47.74 -16.34 10.07
C PRO A 332 48.69 -17.33 10.74
N CYS A 333 48.33 -17.80 11.93
CA CYS A 333 49.05 -18.90 12.56
C CYS A 333 48.88 -20.19 11.73
N MET A 334 50.00 -20.85 11.43
CA MET A 334 50.02 -22.07 10.60
C MET A 334 50.18 -23.36 11.42
N SER A 335 50.74 -23.29 12.63
CA SER A 335 51.04 -24.47 13.47
C SER A 335 50.94 -24.13 14.95
N ASP A 336 50.44 -25.08 15.75
CA ASP A 336 50.37 -24.98 17.23
C ASP A 336 49.61 -23.73 17.76
N CYS A 337 48.57 -23.32 17.03
CA CYS A 337 47.89 -22.02 17.23
C CYS A 337 47.08 -21.87 18.51
N LYS A 338 46.73 -22.99 19.16
CA LYS A 338 46.00 -22.98 20.43
C LYS A 338 46.55 -24.07 21.33
N PRO A 339 46.92 -23.76 22.58
CA PRO A 339 47.28 -24.79 23.54
C PRO A 339 46.03 -25.57 23.98
N GLY A 340 46.10 -26.89 23.89
CA GLY A 340 45.06 -27.80 24.41
C GLY A 340 44.00 -28.23 23.38
N PRO A 341 43.08 -29.13 23.78
CA PRO A 341 42.09 -29.70 22.87
C PRO A 341 41.01 -28.68 22.49
N VAL A 342 40.53 -28.80 21.25
CA VAL A 342 39.34 -28.07 20.81
C VAL A 342 38.08 -28.68 21.44
N LYS A 343 37.19 -27.84 21.96
CA LYS A 343 35.91 -28.24 22.57
C LYS A 343 34.75 -27.67 21.78
N ILE A 344 33.77 -28.51 21.47
CA ILE A 344 32.51 -28.09 20.86
C ILE A 344 31.70 -27.33 21.92
N THR A 345 31.33 -26.08 21.62
CA THR A 345 30.52 -25.23 22.52
C THR A 345 29.08 -25.09 22.07
N MET A 346 28.79 -25.23 20.77
CA MET A 346 27.45 -25.12 20.20
C MET A 346 27.30 -26.08 19.02
N ARG A 347 26.09 -26.60 18.81
CA ARG A 347 25.72 -27.41 17.64
C ARG A 347 24.41 -26.87 17.08
N ALA A 348 24.37 -26.55 15.78
CA ALA A 348 23.16 -26.03 15.13
C ALA A 348 21.97 -27.00 15.24
N GLN A 349 22.25 -28.30 15.23
CA GLN A 349 21.27 -29.38 15.45
C GLN A 349 20.51 -29.27 16.79
N VAL A 350 21.04 -28.52 17.77
CA VAL A 350 20.33 -28.30 19.05
C VAL A 350 19.18 -27.30 18.89
N LEU A 351 19.27 -26.37 17.93
CA LEU A 351 18.19 -25.40 17.66
C LEU A 351 17.12 -25.97 16.74
N ASP A 352 17.51 -26.83 15.80
CA ASP A 352 16.61 -27.58 14.90
C ASP A 352 15.54 -26.71 14.18
N VAL A 353 15.99 -25.58 13.61
CA VAL A 353 15.13 -24.64 12.86
C VAL A 353 15.47 -24.58 11.36
N THR A 354 16.33 -25.49 10.88
CA THR A 354 16.65 -25.59 9.45
C THR A 354 15.61 -26.50 8.79
N PRO A 355 14.95 -26.08 7.68
CA PRO A 355 13.99 -26.94 7.01
C PRO A 355 14.62 -28.27 6.57
N ASP A 356 13.92 -29.37 6.85
CA ASP A 356 14.32 -30.69 6.37
C ASP A 356 14.09 -30.83 4.86
N GLY A 357 14.89 -31.69 4.22
CA GLY A 357 14.59 -32.14 2.86
C GLY A 357 13.47 -33.20 2.85
N ASP A 358 12.99 -33.54 1.65
CA ASP A 358 11.92 -34.54 1.45
C ASP A 358 12.30 -35.97 1.90
N GLU A 359 13.55 -36.20 2.33
CA GLU A 359 13.97 -37.44 2.98
C GLU A 359 13.77 -37.30 4.48
N GLU A 360 12.77 -38.00 5.03
CA GLU A 360 12.61 -38.21 6.47
C GLU A 360 13.91 -38.80 7.06
N GLY A 361 14.79 -37.94 7.58
CA GLY A 361 16.10 -38.42 8.01
C GLY A 361 17.05 -37.36 8.55
N GLY A 362 16.92 -37.06 9.84
CA GLY A 362 18.10 -36.87 10.68
C GLY A 362 18.33 -35.48 11.28
N GLY A 363 17.33 -34.89 11.92
CA GLY A 363 17.51 -33.70 12.79
C GLY A 363 17.38 -33.97 14.29
N ALA A 364 16.46 -34.86 14.70
CA ALA A 364 16.18 -35.09 16.12
C ALA A 364 17.22 -35.99 16.79
N ILE A 365 17.95 -35.45 17.77
CA ILE A 365 18.65 -36.25 18.77
C ILE A 365 17.78 -36.23 20.04
N ASP A 366 17.47 -37.43 20.55
CA ASP A 366 16.86 -37.72 21.86
C ASP A 366 17.61 -37.07 23.03
#